data_AF-A0A8T6X2E1-F1
#
_entry.id   AF-A0A8T6X2E1-F1
#
_cell.length_a   1.000
_cell.length_b   1.000
_cell.length_c   1.000
_cell.angle_alpha   90.00
_cell.angle_beta   90.00
_cell.angle_gamma   90.00
#
_symmetry.space_group_name_H-M   'P 1'
#
loop_
_entity.id
_entity.type
_entity.pdbx_description
1 polymer ?
#
loop_
_entity_poly.entity_id
_entity_poly.type
_entity_poly.pdbx_seq_one_letter_code
_entity_poly.pdbx_strand_id
1 'polypeptide(L)'
;MDGQYYRRTAALVGALFIIATVTAIAAIIILGDAFEDPDYLVGLPDIRNSVVTAALLELVLAISLIGIGALMFPVFKRHGEGLAQAYYGFRLTEAIC
;
A
#
# COMPACT_ATOMS: atom_id res chain seq x y z
N MET A 1 8.67 30.17 2.63
CA MET A 1 7.72 29.46 3.53
C MET A 1 7.73 27.94 3.25
N ASP A 2 8.82 27.42 2.68
CA ASP A 2 8.82 26.15 1.93
C ASP A 2 9.31 24.96 2.76
N GLY A 3 10.17 25.21 3.75
CA GLY A 3 10.71 24.17 4.62
C GLY A 3 9.67 23.51 5.53
N GLN A 4 8.62 24.25 5.94
CA GLN A 4 7.56 23.68 6.77
C GLN A 4 6.64 22.75 5.96
N TYR A 5 6.40 23.07 4.69
CA TYR A 5 5.63 22.24 3.77
C TYR A 5 6.33 20.90 3.52
N TYR A 6 7.64 20.94 3.24
CA TYR A 6 8.44 19.73 3.01
C TYR A 6 8.48 18.81 4.24
N ARG A 7 8.59 19.40 5.45
CA ARG A 7 8.60 18.65 6.71
C ARG A 7 7.25 17.98 7.00
N ARG A 8 6.13 18.63 6.68
CA ARG A 8 4.79 18.06 6.79
C ARG A 8 4.55 16.95 5.76
N THR A 9 4.95 17.15 4.50
CA THR A 9 4.87 16.11 3.46
C THR A 9 5.69 14.89 3.83
N ALA A 10 6.92 15.08 4.32
CA ALA A 10 7.77 13.97 4.77
C ALA A 10 7.13 13.19 5.92
N ALA A 11 6.50 13.87 6.89
CA ALA A 11 5.79 13.22 7.99
C ALA A 11 4.57 12.42 7.49
N LEU A 12 3.78 12.97 6.57
CA LEU A 12 2.63 12.27 5.98
C LEU A 12 3.04 11.06 5.16
N VAL A 13 4.07 11.18 4.32
CA VAL A 13 4.61 10.06 3.53
C VAL A 13 5.12 8.96 4.45
N GLY A 14 5.86 9.32 5.51
CA GLY A 14 6.32 8.35 6.52
C GLY A 14 5.17 7.64 7.23
N ALA A 15 4.13 8.37 7.62
CA ALA A 15 2.95 7.79 8.25
C ALA A 15 2.21 6.81 7.32
N LEU A 16 1.99 7.19 6.05
CA LEU A 16 1.38 6.31 5.05
C LEU A 16 2.23 5.05 4.81
N PHE A 17 3.56 5.18 4.84
CA PHE A 17 4.46 4.03 4.67
C PHE A 17 4.36 3.04 5.83
N ILE A 18 4.28 3.55 7.06
CA ILE A 18 4.06 2.73 8.26
C ILE A 18 2.70 2.03 8.18
N ILE A 19 1.64 2.77 7.82
CA ILE A 19 0.29 2.20 7.66
C ILE A 19 0.32 1.08 6.62
N ALA A 20 0.89 1.32 5.43
CA ALA A 20 0.98 0.33 4.37
C ALA A 20 1.71 -0.95 4.81
N THR A 21 2.83 -0.79 5.54
CA THR A 21 3.62 -1.94 6.03
C THR A 21 2.83 -2.74 7.08
N VAL A 22 2.17 -2.05 8.01
CA VAL A 22 1.37 -2.70 9.05
C VAL A 22 0.17 -3.43 8.45
N THR A 23 -0.53 -2.81 7.48
CA THR A 23 -1.66 -3.45 6.81
C THR A 23 -1.23 -4.65 5.97
N ALA A 24 -0.07 -4.58 5.28
CA ALA A 24 0.48 -5.70 4.53
C ALA A 24 0.76 -6.91 5.43
N ILE A 25 1.50 -6.67 6.52
CA ILE A 25 1.85 -7.73 7.48
C ILE A 25 0.58 -8.30 8.13
N ALA A 26 -0.36 -7.46 8.51
CA ALA A 26 -1.62 -7.90 9.08
C ALA A 26 -2.45 -8.74 8.10
N ALA A 27 -2.52 -8.36 6.82
CA ALA A 27 -3.23 -9.11 5.79
C ALA A 27 -2.63 -10.51 5.62
N ILE A 28 -1.29 -10.62 5.53
CA ILE A 28 -0.57 -11.91 5.44
C ILE A 28 -0.86 -12.79 6.67
N ILE A 29 -0.79 -12.23 7.88
CA ILE A 29 -1.04 -12.99 9.11
C ILE A 29 -2.49 -13.49 9.18
N ILE A 30 -3.46 -12.66 8.77
CA ILE A 30 -4.89 -12.99 8.82
C ILE A 30 -5.25 -14.07 7.80
N LEU A 31 -4.63 -14.04 6.62
CA LEU A 31 -4.86 -15.04 5.59
C LEU A 31 -4.09 -16.34 5.83
N GLY A 32 -2.91 -16.27 6.45
CA GLY A 32 -2.03 -17.42 6.63
C GLY A 32 -1.71 -18.14 5.31
N ASP A 33 -1.34 -19.42 5.38
CA ASP A 33 -1.06 -20.26 4.21
C ASP A 33 -2.34 -20.69 3.45
N ALA A 34 -3.47 -19.99 3.64
CA ALA A 34 -4.74 -20.37 3.03
C ALA A 34 -4.72 -20.38 1.50
N PHE A 35 -3.76 -19.71 0.86
CA PHE A 35 -3.53 -19.76 -0.59
C PHE A 35 -2.50 -20.81 -1.02
N GLU A 36 -1.76 -21.44 -0.11
CA GLU A 36 -0.85 -22.54 -0.45
C GLU A 36 -1.60 -23.85 -0.71
N ASP A 37 -2.83 -23.97 -0.20
CA ASP A 37 -3.65 -25.17 -0.38
C ASP A 37 -4.48 -25.08 -1.69
N PRO A 38 -4.28 -25.99 -2.66
CA PRO A 38 -5.02 -25.97 -3.93
C PRO A 38 -6.54 -26.14 -3.76
N ASP A 39 -7.00 -26.65 -2.62
CA ASP A 39 -8.43 -26.78 -2.26
C ASP A 39 -8.95 -25.64 -1.35
N TYR A 40 -8.35 -24.45 -1.39
CA TYR A 40 -8.80 -23.31 -0.57
C TYR A 40 -10.31 -23.00 -0.72
N LEU A 41 -10.88 -23.31 -1.88
CA LEU A 41 -12.31 -23.14 -2.17
C LEU A 41 -13.23 -24.01 -1.30
N VAL A 42 -12.73 -25.14 -0.79
CA VAL A 42 -13.46 -26.07 0.08
C VAL A 42 -13.46 -25.58 1.53
N GLY A 43 -12.37 -24.95 1.98
CA GLY A 43 -12.24 -24.34 3.32
C GLY A 43 -12.78 -22.90 3.44
N LEU A 44 -13.16 -22.28 2.31
CA LEU A 44 -13.72 -20.92 2.23
C LEU A 44 -14.80 -20.57 3.26
N PRO A 45 -15.75 -21.45 3.62
CA PRO A 45 -16.77 -21.13 4.61
C PRO A 45 -16.20 -20.75 5.97
N ASP A 46 -15.09 -21.39 6.38
CA ASP A 46 -14.45 -21.19 7.69
C ASP A 46 -13.50 -19.98 7.69
N ILE A 47 -12.89 -19.64 6.54
CA ILE A 47 -11.96 -18.50 6.40
C ILE A 47 -12.62 -17.23 5.84
N ARG A 48 -13.91 -17.26 5.51
CA ARG A 48 -14.64 -16.16 4.84
C ARG A 48 -14.42 -14.81 5.52
N ASN A 49 -14.50 -14.77 6.84
CA ASN A 49 -14.38 -13.53 7.61
C ASN A 49 -12.94 -12.99 7.58
N SER A 50 -11.94 -13.88 7.61
CA SER A 50 -10.53 -13.52 7.45
C SER A 50 -10.24 -12.97 6.05
N VAL A 51 -10.79 -13.60 5.00
CA VAL A 51 -10.64 -13.14 3.61
C VAL A 51 -11.21 -11.74 3.42
N VAL A 52 -12.42 -11.47 3.93
CA VAL A 52 -13.02 -10.13 3.86
C VAL A 52 -12.16 -9.11 4.62
N THR A 53 -11.66 -9.46 5.81
CA THR A 53 -10.84 -8.56 6.62
C THR A 53 -9.51 -8.24 5.94
N ALA A 54 -8.85 -9.24 5.36
CA ALA A 54 -7.61 -9.04 4.63
C ALA A 54 -7.81 -8.24 3.34
N ALA A 55 -8.90 -8.48 2.60
CA ALA A 55 -9.26 -7.67 1.43
C ALA A 55 -9.47 -6.18 1.79
N LEU A 56 -10.04 -5.89 2.98
CA LEU A 56 -10.16 -4.53 3.47
C LEU A 56 -8.79 -3.92 3.83
N LEU A 57 -7.88 -4.70 4.40
CA LEU A 57 -6.52 -4.26 4.71
C LEU A 57 -5.71 -3.97 3.44
N GLU A 58 -5.84 -4.81 2.41
CA GLU A 58 -5.26 -4.58 1.07
C GLU A 58 -5.79 -3.30 0.44
N LEU A 59 -7.09 -3.00 0.60
CA LEU A 59 -7.66 -1.75 0.12
C LEU A 59 -7.02 -0.53 0.79
N VAL A 60 -6.77 -0.60 2.11
CA VAL A 60 -6.07 0.46 2.85
C VAL A 60 -4.61 0.59 2.40
N LEU A 61 -3.94 -0.53 2.14
CA LEU A 61 -2.59 -0.57 1.59
C LEU A 61 -2.54 0.14 0.24
N ALA A 62 -3.43 -0.21 -0.69
CA ALA A 62 -3.52 0.38 -2.02
C ALA A 62 -3.73 1.90 -1.95
N ILE A 63 -4.66 2.38 -1.11
CA ILE A 63 -4.87 3.81 -0.88
C ILE A 63 -3.60 4.48 -0.34
N SER A 64 -2.90 3.80 0.57
CA SER A 64 -1.67 4.31 1.17
C SER A 64 -0.55 4.46 0.13
N LEU A 65 -0.37 3.47 -0.75
CA LEU A 65 0.61 3.52 -1.85
C LEU A 65 0.30 4.63 -2.86
N ILE A 66 -0.98 4.80 -3.24
CA ILE A 66 -1.43 5.91 -4.10
C ILE A 66 -1.11 7.26 -3.44
N GLY A 67 -1.42 7.39 -2.14
CA GLY A 67 -1.12 8.59 -1.35
C GLY A 67 0.37 8.91 -1.29
N ILE A 68 1.22 7.90 -1.08
CA ILE A 68 2.69 8.04 -1.10
C ILE A 68 3.17 8.52 -2.46
N GLY A 69 2.69 7.91 -3.54
CA GLY A 69 3.02 8.30 -4.91
C GLY A 69 2.64 9.76 -5.20
N ALA A 70 1.41 10.15 -4.86
CA ALA A 70 0.90 11.50 -5.09
C ALA A 70 1.67 12.56 -4.29
N LEU A 71 1.97 12.28 -3.02
CA LEU A 71 2.71 13.21 -2.15
C LEU A 71 4.19 13.34 -2.52
N MET A 72 4.80 12.27 -3.05
CA MET A 72 6.19 12.31 -3.53
C MET A 72 6.33 12.86 -4.95
N PHE A 73 5.25 12.92 -5.74
CA PHE A 73 5.28 13.47 -7.09
C PHE A 73 5.95 14.86 -7.20
N PRO A 74 5.58 15.88 -6.40
CA PRO A 74 6.24 17.20 -6.47
C PRO A 74 7.71 17.17 -6.02
N VAL A 75 8.11 16.19 -5.21
CA VAL A 75 9.50 16.02 -4.74
C VAL A 75 10.37 15.48 -5.86
N PHE A 76 9.92 14.41 -6.53
CA PHE A 76 10.64 13.83 -7.66
C PHE A 76 10.59 14.71 -8.91
N LYS A 77 9.51 15.50 -9.09
CA LYS A 77 9.40 16.45 -10.20
C LYS A 77 10.55 17.46 -10.23
N ARG A 78 11.13 17.82 -9.07
CA ARG A 78 12.31 18.70 -8.99
C ARG A 78 13.60 18.07 -9.52
N HIS A 79 13.67 16.74 -9.56
CA HIS A 79 14.85 15.98 -10.00
C HIS A 79 14.68 15.41 -11.42
N GLY A 80 13.45 15.39 -11.95
CA GLY A 80 13.14 15.00 -13.33
C GLY A 80 11.69 14.51 -13.45
N GLU A 81 10.95 15.01 -14.44
CA GLU A 81 9.53 14.65 -14.62
C GLU A 81 9.34 13.15 -14.91
N GLY A 82 10.26 12.55 -15.68
CA GLY A 82 10.22 11.10 -15.95
C GLY A 82 10.40 10.23 -14.71
N LEU A 83 11.24 10.66 -13.75
CA LEU A 83 11.42 9.93 -12.48
C LEU A 83 10.17 10.01 -11.60
N ALA A 84 9.49 11.16 -11.59
CA ALA A 84 8.24 11.33 -10.83
C ALA A 84 7.12 10.43 -11.37
N GLN A 85 6.98 10.35 -12.69
CA GLN A 85 6.00 9.48 -13.34
C GLN A 85 6.34 8.00 -13.16
N ALA A 86 7.62 7.63 -13.27
CA ALA A 86 8.07 6.26 -13.03
C ALA A 86 7.81 5.82 -11.59
N TYR A 87 8.11 6.65 -10.59
CA TYR A 87 7.85 6.34 -9.18
C TYR A 87 6.36 6.19 -8.88
N TYR A 88 5.53 7.09 -9.42
CA TYR A 88 4.08 6.99 -9.28
C TYR A 88 3.53 5.72 -9.94
N GLY A 89 3.98 5.41 -11.16
CA GLY A 89 3.60 4.18 -11.85
C GLY A 89 4.01 2.91 -11.10
N PHE A 90 5.21 2.89 -10.52
CA PHE A 90 5.68 1.76 -9.71
C PHE A 90 4.78 1.50 -8.50
N ARG A 91 4.40 2.55 -7.77
CA ARG A 91 3.48 2.44 -6.62
C ARG A 91 2.08 1.98 -7.02
N LEU A 92 1.63 2.31 -8.23
CA LEU A 92 0.36 1.81 -8.75
C LEU A 92 0.43 0.32 -9.09
N THR A 93 1.52 -0.14 -9.69
CA THR A 93 1.73 -1.57 -9.97
C THR A 93 1.77 -2.37 -8.68
N GLU A 94 2.47 -1.87 -7.66
CA GLU A 94 2.55 -2.50 -6.32
C GLU A 94 1.18 -2.54 -5.61
N ALA A 95 0.28 -1.61 -5.89
CA ALA A 95 -1.07 -1.63 -5.32
C ALA A 95 -2.01 -2.67 -5.97
N ILE A 96 -1.60 -3.29 -7.08
CA ILE A 96 -2.41 -4.24 -7.86
C ILE A 96 -1.83 -5.65 -7.80
N CYS A 97 -0.51 -5.79 -7.70
CA CYS A 97 0.20 -7.07 -7.60
C CYS A 97 0.24 -7.59 -6.17
#